data_AF-A0A429FNA1-F1
#
_entry.id   AF-A0A429FNA1-F1
#
_cell.length_a   1.000
_cell.length_b   1.000
_cell.length_c   1.000
_cell.angle_alpha   90.00
_cell.angle_beta   90.00
_cell.angle_gamma   90.00
#
_symmetry.space_group_name_H-M   'P 1'
#
loop_
_entity.id
_entity.type
_entity.pdbx_description
1 polymer ?
#
loop_
_entity_poly.entity_id
_entity_poly.type
_entity_poly.pdbx_seq_one_letter_code
_entity_poly.pdbx_strand_id
1 'polypeptide(L)'
;MFDRMAEAGERAAARERRRAAVERGVRYPALGLALFLALAAWWLSGWQMWPWLFGGVGGMVVMLLLGRGVPLAWRLTVPLLVVAVWLLTYVDPWWWVVIAGVILFAAAMVAAVHLRLRTRRWQTLGTLALGLAMVTAGSVMLAVHAAEETRQTQDELNAAHAEAVARILPRTPNALVWNLVVRLSDQATGGRQAAASGTSAAADFCFHFSPQAADAFATARRAVDCPGAFLALAAEVTNPRDYVTRLSLPGSAVRFEPDNVTSVVDACHLTFGSILDDTPTAAPGPQLGELTLRQQLGQGHLVIGYRPCT
;
A
#
# COMPACT_ATOMS: atom_id res chain seq x y z
N MET A 1 54.43 52.92 39.65
CA MET A 1 54.15 52.67 38.21
C MET A 1 54.00 51.18 37.93
N PHE A 2 54.89 50.32 38.47
CA PHE A 2 54.82 48.87 38.33
C PHE A 2 53.53 48.23 38.91
N ASP A 3 53.02 48.70 40.05
CA ASP A 3 51.76 48.15 40.61
C ASP A 3 50.53 48.33 39.70
N ARG A 4 50.46 49.45 38.96
CA ARG A 4 49.35 49.66 38.01
C ARG A 4 49.44 48.72 36.79
N MET A 5 50.64 48.29 36.41
CA MET A 5 50.80 47.31 35.33
C MET A 5 50.44 45.90 35.80
N ALA A 6 50.75 45.54 37.05
CA ALA A 6 50.34 44.27 37.64
C ALA A 6 48.82 44.14 37.74
N GLU A 7 48.12 45.17 38.26
CA GLU A 7 46.66 45.17 38.32
C GLU A 7 46.00 45.13 36.92
N ALA A 8 46.59 45.77 35.92
CA ALA A 8 46.09 45.71 34.54
C ALA A 8 46.20 44.30 33.95
N GLY A 9 47.31 43.59 34.24
CA GLY A 9 47.52 42.21 33.82
C GLY A 9 46.52 41.23 34.46
N GLU A 10 46.26 41.36 35.76
CA GLU A 10 45.29 40.51 36.46
C GLU A 10 43.85 40.71 35.94
N ARG A 11 43.47 41.96 35.66
CA ARG A 11 42.16 42.26 35.07
C ARG A 11 42.02 41.70 33.64
N ALA A 12 43.08 41.72 32.85
CA ALA A 12 43.09 41.12 31.50
C ALA A 12 42.94 39.59 31.58
N ALA A 13 43.72 38.93 32.44
CA ALA A 13 43.64 37.48 32.65
C ALA A 13 42.26 37.04 33.18
N ALA A 14 41.65 37.81 34.10
CA ALA A 14 40.31 37.53 34.60
C ALA A 14 39.23 37.66 33.51
N ARG A 15 39.36 38.63 32.60
CA ARG A 15 38.45 38.78 31.45
C ARG A 15 38.59 37.62 30.46
N GLU A 16 39.80 37.16 30.19
CA GLU A 16 40.04 35.99 29.34
C GLU A 16 39.46 34.70 29.95
N ARG A 17 39.66 34.46 31.25
CA ARG A 17 39.06 33.31 31.94
C ARG A 17 37.54 33.33 31.91
N ARG A 18 36.91 34.50 32.13
CA ARG A 18 35.46 34.65 32.02
C ARG A 18 34.96 34.41 30.59
N ARG A 19 35.63 34.95 29.57
CA ARG A 19 35.28 34.68 28.16
C ARG A 19 35.38 33.19 27.83
N ALA A 20 36.48 32.54 28.22
CA ALA A 20 36.66 31.10 27.97
C ALA A 20 35.63 30.22 28.70
N ALA A 21 35.17 30.63 29.88
CA ALA A 21 34.10 29.94 30.61
C ALA A 21 32.73 30.14 29.95
N VAL A 22 32.40 31.36 29.54
CA VAL A 22 31.15 31.67 28.81
C VAL A 22 31.11 30.94 27.47
N GLU A 23 32.22 30.92 26.73
CA GLU A 23 32.30 30.18 25.47
C GLU A 23 32.09 28.68 25.65
N ARG A 24 32.66 28.07 26.69
CA ARG A 24 32.40 26.66 27.01
C ARG A 24 30.95 26.42 27.42
N GLY A 25 30.35 27.33 28.18
CA GLY A 25 28.95 27.25 28.61
C GLY A 25 27.95 27.25 27.46
N VAL A 26 28.25 27.91 26.33
CA VAL A 26 27.33 28.01 25.18
C VAL A 26 27.58 26.95 24.10
N ARG A 27 28.83 26.53 23.89
CA ARG A 27 29.21 25.65 22.76
C ARG A 27 28.64 24.25 22.85
N TYR A 28 28.73 23.61 24.02
CA TYR A 28 28.24 22.23 24.20
C TYR A 28 26.71 22.10 24.15
N PRO A 29 25.89 22.96 24.78
CA PRO A 29 24.44 22.85 24.65
C PRO A 29 23.97 23.15 23.22
N ALA A 30 24.61 24.06 22.49
CA ALA A 30 24.27 24.32 21.10
C ALA A 30 24.53 23.10 20.20
N LEU A 31 25.65 22.40 20.40
CA LEU A 31 25.94 21.14 19.70
C LEU A 31 24.90 20.06 20.04
N GLY A 32 24.58 19.89 21.33
CA GLY A 32 23.59 18.92 21.78
C GLY A 32 22.20 19.19 21.17
N LEU A 33 21.78 20.46 21.12
CA LEU A 33 20.52 20.86 20.51
C LEU A 33 20.51 20.60 19.00
N ALA A 34 21.58 20.96 18.28
CA ALA A 34 21.68 20.73 16.84
C ALA A 34 21.65 19.24 16.50
N LEU A 35 22.36 18.40 17.27
CA LEU A 35 22.35 16.95 17.09
C LEU A 35 20.96 16.37 17.35
N PHE A 36 20.29 16.81 18.42
CA PHE A 36 18.93 16.39 18.74
C PHE A 36 17.95 16.76 17.64
N LEU A 37 18.00 18.00 17.13
CA LEU A 37 17.14 18.46 16.03
C LEU A 37 17.38 17.66 14.75
N ALA A 38 18.64 17.37 14.41
CA ALA A 38 18.97 16.57 13.23
C ALA A 38 18.47 15.13 13.34
N LEU A 39 18.63 14.49 14.50
CA LEU A 39 18.13 13.14 14.75
C LEU A 39 16.60 13.06 14.75
N ALA A 40 15.94 14.02 15.40
CA ALA A 40 14.49 14.11 15.41
C ALA A 40 13.95 14.32 13.99
N ALA A 41 14.51 15.25 13.23
CA ALA A 41 14.13 15.50 11.84
C ALA A 41 14.36 14.28 10.95
N TRP A 42 15.43 13.50 11.19
CA TRP A 42 15.72 12.29 10.42
C TRP A 42 14.72 11.16 10.66
N TRP A 43 14.30 10.97 11.91
CA TRP A 43 13.25 10.01 12.24
C TRP A 43 11.91 10.41 11.61
N LEU A 44 11.60 11.72 11.63
CA LEU A 44 10.36 12.27 11.08
C LEU A 44 10.32 12.28 9.55
N SER A 45 11.46 12.36 8.87
CA SER A 45 11.55 12.40 7.41
C SER A 45 11.47 11.02 6.75
N GLY A 46 10.95 9.99 7.43
CA GLY A 46 10.88 8.63 6.90
C GLY A 46 12.25 8.02 6.59
N TRP A 47 13.27 8.29 7.43
CA TRP A 47 14.61 7.70 7.34
C TRP A 47 15.43 8.10 6.08
N GLN A 48 15.11 9.24 5.46
CA GLN A 48 15.88 9.81 4.34
C GLN A 48 17.38 10.01 4.69
N MET A 49 18.27 9.26 4.02
CA MET A 49 19.72 9.31 4.26
C MET A 49 20.46 10.39 3.45
N TRP A 50 19.85 10.91 2.38
CA TRP A 50 20.48 11.86 1.46
C TRP A 50 20.98 13.15 2.13
N PRO A 51 20.24 13.78 3.06
CA PRO A 51 20.71 14.99 3.72
C PRO A 51 21.96 14.78 4.57
N TRP A 52 22.12 13.60 5.19
CA TRP A 52 23.32 13.27 5.96
C TRP A 52 24.56 13.14 5.07
N LEU A 53 24.40 12.47 3.92
CA LEU A 53 25.48 12.30 2.96
C LEU A 53 25.92 13.64 2.36
N PHE A 54 25.00 14.43 1.83
CA PHE A 54 25.38 15.65 1.11
C PHE A 54 25.51 16.86 2.04
N GLY A 55 24.59 17.05 2.99
CA GLY A 55 24.60 18.19 3.91
C GLY A 55 25.59 18.00 5.05
N GLY A 56 25.65 16.78 5.60
CA GLY A 56 26.56 16.44 6.70
C GLY A 56 28.01 16.37 6.23
N VAL A 57 28.31 15.45 5.30
CA VAL A 57 29.68 15.25 4.81
C VAL A 57 30.14 16.45 3.99
N GLY A 58 29.31 16.94 3.06
CA GLY A 58 29.64 18.12 2.24
C GLY A 58 29.87 19.38 3.09
N GLY A 59 28.98 19.65 4.06
CA GLY A 59 29.14 20.77 4.99
C GLY A 59 30.39 20.63 5.88
N MET A 60 30.71 19.42 6.32
CA MET A 60 31.92 19.17 7.12
C MET A 60 33.20 19.38 6.30
N VAL A 61 33.23 18.93 5.04
CA VAL A 61 34.36 19.14 4.12
C VAL A 61 34.56 20.64 3.85
N VAL A 62 33.48 21.37 3.56
CA VAL A 62 33.53 22.83 3.36
C VAL A 62 34.06 23.54 4.61
N MET A 63 33.61 23.17 5.82
CA MET A 63 34.10 23.74 7.07
C MET A 63 35.55 23.36 7.43
N LEU A 64 36.01 22.18 7.01
CA LEU A 64 37.42 21.78 7.14
C LEU A 64 38.32 22.61 6.21
N LEU A 65 37.84 22.94 5.01
CA LEU A 65 38.55 23.78 4.04
C LEU A 65 38.55 25.27 4.43
N LEU A 66 37.46 25.78 5.01
CA LEU A 66 37.28 27.20 5.38
C LEU A 66 38.07 27.68 6.61
N GLY A 67 38.86 26.83 7.26
CA GLY A 67 40.06 27.30 7.94
C GLY A 67 40.26 26.89 9.39
N ARG A 68 41.55 26.89 9.77
CA ARG A 68 42.12 26.41 11.06
C ARG A 68 41.66 27.16 12.31
N GLY A 69 41.00 28.32 12.19
CA GLY A 69 40.63 29.17 13.34
C GLY A 69 39.27 28.89 13.99
N VAL A 70 38.41 28.08 13.37
CA VAL A 70 37.07 27.79 13.90
C VAL A 70 37.12 26.64 14.92
N PRO A 71 36.56 26.79 16.13
CA PRO A 71 36.48 25.71 17.11
C PRO A 71 35.74 24.49 16.55
N LEU A 72 36.21 23.28 16.88
CA LEU A 72 35.62 22.01 16.41
C LEU A 72 34.11 21.93 16.65
N ALA A 73 33.63 22.44 17.78
CA ALA A 73 32.20 22.46 18.11
C ALA A 73 31.39 23.15 17.00
N TRP A 74 31.76 24.37 16.61
CA TRP A 74 31.06 25.12 15.57
C TRP A 74 31.16 24.47 14.19
N ARG A 75 32.29 23.81 13.89
CA ARG A 75 32.43 23.03 12.65
C ARG A 75 31.47 21.87 12.54
N LEU A 76 30.97 21.34 13.66
CA LEU A 76 29.97 20.27 13.71
C LEU A 76 28.54 20.82 13.82
N THR A 77 28.33 21.91 14.57
CA THR A 77 27.00 22.49 14.77
C THR A 77 26.38 23.00 13.45
N VAL A 78 27.17 23.68 12.63
CA VAL A 78 26.69 24.25 11.35
C VAL A 78 26.22 23.19 10.37
N PRO A 79 27.00 22.15 10.01
CA PRO A 79 26.52 21.10 9.12
C PRO A 79 25.34 20.33 9.71
N LEU A 80 25.30 20.08 11.04
CA LEU A 80 24.13 19.46 11.67
C LEU A 80 22.87 20.31 11.53
N LEU A 81 22.97 21.63 11.66
CA LEU A 81 21.83 22.54 11.42
C LEU A 81 21.41 22.57 9.96
N VAL A 82 22.36 22.54 9.00
CA VAL A 82 22.05 22.44 7.57
C VAL A 82 21.33 21.13 7.26
N VAL A 83 21.80 20.01 7.82
CA VAL A 83 21.14 18.70 7.72
C VAL A 83 19.74 18.77 8.31
N ALA A 84 19.56 19.37 9.50
CA ALA A 84 18.26 19.52 10.12
C ALA A 84 17.30 20.36 9.27
N VAL A 85 17.72 21.54 8.80
CA VAL A 85 16.91 22.42 7.92
C VAL A 85 16.56 21.74 6.60
N TRP A 86 17.47 20.95 6.04
CA TRP A 86 17.19 20.22 4.82
C TRP A 86 16.27 19.02 5.04
N LEU A 87 16.43 18.27 6.14
CA LEU A 87 15.48 17.22 6.51
C LEU A 87 14.07 17.78 6.70
N LEU A 88 13.96 18.99 7.25
CA LEU A 88 12.71 19.70 7.45
C LEU A 88 11.95 20.05 6.15
N THR A 89 12.58 19.99 4.96
CA THR A 89 11.86 20.11 3.69
C THR A 89 11.12 18.84 3.28
N TYR A 90 11.48 17.69 3.86
CA TYR A 90 10.81 16.40 3.64
C TYR A 90 9.77 16.08 4.70
N VAL A 91 9.71 16.88 5.75
CA VAL A 91 8.73 16.73 6.82
C VAL A 91 7.44 17.40 6.37
N ASP A 92 6.33 16.67 6.42
CA ASP A 92 5.04 17.22 6.01
C ASP A 92 4.68 18.52 6.77
N PRO A 93 3.97 19.47 6.13
CA PRO A 93 3.63 20.78 6.70
C PRO A 93 2.94 20.71 8.08
N TRP A 94 2.23 19.62 8.37
CA TRP A 94 1.46 19.45 9.60
C TRP A 94 2.31 19.13 10.83
N TRP A 95 3.49 18.53 10.67
CA TRP A 95 4.43 18.30 11.79
C TRP A 95 4.89 19.60 12.43
N TRP A 96 4.97 20.69 11.65
CA TRP A 96 5.31 22.00 12.18
C TRP A 96 4.31 22.51 13.22
N VAL A 97 3.03 22.14 13.08
CA VAL A 97 1.99 22.47 14.07
C VAL A 97 2.25 21.72 15.38
N VAL A 98 2.62 20.44 15.30
CA VAL A 98 2.97 19.61 16.46
C VAL A 98 4.23 20.13 17.13
N ILE A 99 5.29 20.41 16.36
CA ILE A 99 6.56 20.93 16.86
C ILE A 99 6.37 22.30 17.53
N ALA A 100 5.64 23.21 16.88
CA ALA A 100 5.33 24.52 17.45
C ALA A 100 4.53 24.39 18.77
N GLY A 101 3.55 23.49 18.82
CA GLY A 101 2.77 23.19 20.02
C GLY A 101 3.63 22.66 21.18
N VAL A 102 4.54 21.71 20.90
CA VAL A 102 5.46 21.14 21.89
C VAL A 102 6.44 22.20 22.40
N ILE A 103 7.00 23.03 21.53
CA ILE A 103 7.91 24.12 21.90
C ILE A 103 7.19 25.13 22.81
N LEU A 104 5.99 25.55 22.44
CA LEU A 104 5.16 26.45 23.25
C LEU A 104 4.85 25.85 24.63
N PHE A 105 4.49 24.57 24.67
CA PHE A 105 4.17 23.87 25.91
C PHE A 105 5.40 23.75 26.83
N ALA A 106 6.55 23.36 26.29
CA ALA A 106 7.81 23.26 27.04
C ALA A 106 8.25 24.64 27.58
N ALA A 107 8.17 25.69 26.75
CA ALA A 107 8.50 27.05 27.16
C ALA A 107 7.58 27.55 28.29
N ALA A 108 6.28 27.27 28.21
CA ALA A 108 5.32 27.60 29.25
C ALA A 108 5.61 26.85 30.57
N MET A 109 5.99 25.57 30.48
CA MET A 109 6.34 24.76 31.65
C MET A 109 7.61 25.27 32.35
N VAL A 110 8.66 25.59 31.58
CA VAL A 110 9.90 26.18 32.12
C VAL A 110 9.61 27.52 32.78
N ALA A 111 8.83 28.39 32.13
CA ALA A 111 8.44 29.68 32.70
C ALA A 111 7.65 29.51 34.02
N ALA A 112 6.73 28.54 34.08
CA ALA A 112 5.95 28.26 35.29
C ALA A 112 6.83 27.78 36.46
N VAL A 113 7.81 26.91 36.19
CA VAL A 113 8.74 26.38 37.20
C VAL A 113 9.72 27.46 37.67
N HIS A 114 10.34 28.20 36.74
CA HIS A 114 11.41 29.13 37.08
C HIS A 114 10.91 30.42 37.72
N LEU A 115 9.75 30.94 37.29
CA LEU A 115 9.32 32.25 37.73
C LEU A 115 8.51 32.24 39.03
N ARG A 116 8.18 31.08 39.62
CA ARG A 116 7.43 30.96 40.91
C ARG A 116 6.25 31.96 40.99
N LEU A 117 5.54 32.15 39.88
CA LEU A 117 4.63 33.28 39.69
C LEU A 117 3.28 33.05 40.41
N ARG A 118 3.17 33.61 41.61
CA ARG A 118 1.91 33.65 42.38
C ARG A 118 0.91 34.68 41.82
N THR A 119 1.35 35.66 41.03
CA THR A 119 0.55 36.83 40.60
C THR A 119 0.06 36.82 39.14
N ARG A 120 0.46 35.86 38.29
CA ARG A 120 0.08 35.84 36.86
C ARG A 120 -0.44 34.49 36.33
N ARG A 121 -1.04 33.68 37.21
CA ARG A 121 -1.51 32.30 36.92
C ARG A 121 -2.41 32.16 35.69
N TRP A 122 -3.25 33.16 35.40
CA TRP A 122 -4.21 33.09 34.29
C TRP A 122 -3.53 33.11 32.91
N GLN A 123 -2.48 33.90 32.72
CA GLN A 123 -1.77 33.97 31.44
C GLN A 123 -0.99 32.68 31.14
N THR A 124 -0.39 32.08 32.17
CA THR A 124 0.33 30.80 32.05
C THR A 124 -0.60 29.62 31.82
N LEU A 125 -1.81 29.64 32.37
CA LEU A 125 -2.82 28.61 32.09
C LEU A 125 -3.34 28.70 30.66
N GLY A 126 -3.53 29.92 30.14
CA GLY A 126 -3.95 30.14 28.75
C GLY A 126 -2.95 29.58 27.73
N THR A 127 -1.64 29.80 27.93
CA THR A 127 -0.62 29.28 27.02
C THR A 127 -0.47 27.75 27.11
N LEU A 128 -0.62 27.16 28.30
CA LEU A 128 -0.64 25.70 28.46
C LEU A 128 -1.86 25.07 27.77
N ALA A 129 -3.04 25.65 27.94
CA ALA A 129 -4.26 25.17 27.31
C ALA A 129 -4.18 25.26 25.78
N LEU A 130 -3.63 26.36 25.25
CA LEU A 130 -3.41 26.51 23.80
C LEU A 130 -2.40 25.49 23.26
N GLY A 131 -1.27 25.27 23.96
CA GLY A 131 -0.28 24.27 23.58
C GLY A 131 -0.88 22.85 23.56
N LEU A 132 -1.65 22.50 24.59
CA LEU A 132 -2.33 21.21 24.66
C LEU A 132 -3.38 21.05 23.55
N ALA A 133 -4.14 22.11 23.24
CA ALA A 133 -5.11 22.12 22.15
C ALA A 133 -4.45 21.92 20.78
N MET A 134 -3.29 22.55 20.53
CA MET A 134 -2.54 22.36 19.28
C MET A 134 -1.98 20.94 19.14
N VAL A 135 -1.46 20.34 20.23
CA VAL A 135 -0.94 18.96 20.21
C VAL A 135 -2.06 17.95 20.01
N THR A 136 -3.20 18.13 20.67
CA THR A 136 -4.37 17.25 20.51
C THR A 136 -4.98 17.37 19.11
N ALA A 137 -5.16 18.57 18.58
CA ALA A 137 -5.64 18.76 17.21
C ALA A 137 -4.65 18.19 16.17
N GLY A 138 -3.35 18.42 16.35
CA GLY A 138 -2.30 17.91 15.47
C GLY A 138 -2.24 16.38 15.45
N SER A 139 -2.36 15.73 16.61
CA SER A 139 -2.36 14.26 16.72
C SER A 139 -3.62 13.60 16.13
N VAL A 140 -4.80 14.24 16.27
CA VAL A 140 -6.03 13.75 15.63
C VAL A 140 -5.93 13.84 14.11
N MET A 141 -5.46 14.97 13.57
CA MET A 141 -5.30 15.14 12.12
C MET A 141 -4.31 14.13 11.52
N LEU A 142 -3.22 13.87 12.25
CA LEU A 142 -2.24 12.82 11.98
C LEU A 142 -2.87 11.43 11.80
N ALA A 143 -3.72 11.06 12.76
CA ALA A 143 -4.40 9.77 12.73
C ALA A 143 -5.40 9.67 11.58
N VAL A 144 -6.09 10.78 11.26
CA VAL A 144 -7.01 10.85 10.12
C VAL A 144 -6.25 10.71 8.81
N HIS A 145 -5.15 11.43 8.63
CA HIS A 145 -4.38 11.38 7.38
C HIS A 145 -3.76 9.99 7.13
N ALA A 146 -3.20 9.36 8.17
CA ALA A 146 -2.70 7.98 8.06
C ALA A 146 -3.82 6.97 7.74
N ALA A 147 -5.02 7.18 8.28
CA ALA A 147 -6.18 6.35 7.95
C ALA A 147 -6.70 6.57 6.52
N GLU A 148 -6.57 7.78 5.98
CA GLU A 148 -6.93 8.08 4.59
C GLU A 148 -5.93 7.48 3.60
N GLU A 149 -4.64 7.64 3.86
CA GLU A 149 -3.58 7.09 3.00
C GLU A 149 -3.68 5.56 2.91
N THR A 150 -3.88 4.88 4.03
CA THR A 150 -4.07 3.42 4.05
C THR A 150 -5.31 2.97 3.28
N ARG A 151 -6.40 3.73 3.32
CA ARG A 151 -7.59 3.46 2.50
C ARG A 151 -7.31 3.65 1.02
N GLN A 152 -6.65 4.74 0.64
CA GLN A 152 -6.29 5.01 -0.75
C GLN A 152 -5.38 3.92 -1.31
N THR A 153 -4.32 3.54 -0.58
CA THR A 153 -3.43 2.45 -1.00
C THR A 153 -4.19 1.12 -1.11
N GLN A 154 -5.09 0.83 -0.17
CA GLN A 154 -5.88 -0.39 -0.23
C GLN A 154 -6.85 -0.39 -1.43
N ASP A 155 -7.48 0.74 -1.73
CA ASP A 155 -8.38 0.89 -2.87
C ASP A 155 -7.61 0.77 -4.20
N GLU A 156 -6.41 1.34 -4.30
CA GLU A 156 -5.53 1.18 -5.45
C GLU A 156 -5.10 -0.28 -5.65
N LEU A 157 -4.72 -0.98 -4.57
CA LEU A 157 -4.38 -2.40 -4.62
C LEU A 157 -5.58 -3.26 -5.04
N ASN A 158 -6.76 -2.97 -4.50
CA ASN A 158 -8.00 -3.66 -4.84
C ASN A 158 -8.36 -3.43 -6.33
N ALA A 159 -8.22 -2.20 -6.82
CA ALA A 159 -8.46 -1.86 -8.22
C ALA A 159 -7.45 -2.55 -9.15
N ALA A 160 -6.16 -2.54 -8.80
CA ALA A 160 -5.12 -3.23 -9.55
C ALA A 160 -5.35 -4.75 -9.56
N HIS A 161 -5.77 -5.33 -8.43
CA HIS A 161 -6.13 -6.74 -8.34
C HIS A 161 -7.34 -7.07 -9.22
N ALA A 162 -8.41 -6.26 -9.18
CA ALA A 162 -9.58 -6.44 -10.02
C ALA A 162 -9.25 -6.37 -11.51
N GLU A 163 -8.38 -5.43 -11.91
CA GLU A 163 -7.89 -5.31 -13.29
C GLU A 163 -7.02 -6.51 -13.70
N ALA A 164 -6.15 -7.00 -12.82
CA ALA A 164 -5.35 -8.19 -13.07
C ALA A 164 -6.23 -9.44 -13.28
N VAL A 165 -7.22 -9.64 -12.41
CA VAL A 165 -8.22 -10.72 -12.52
C VAL A 165 -8.99 -10.60 -13.85
N ALA A 166 -9.48 -9.40 -14.17
CA ALA A 166 -10.23 -9.15 -15.40
C ALA A 166 -9.42 -9.44 -16.68
N ARG A 167 -8.09 -9.26 -16.65
CA ARG A 167 -7.19 -9.56 -17.78
C ARG A 167 -6.94 -11.06 -17.99
N ILE A 168 -6.99 -11.85 -16.93
CA ILE A 168 -6.79 -13.31 -17.00
C ILE A 168 -8.07 -14.03 -17.45
N LEU A 169 -9.23 -13.42 -17.20
CA LEU A 169 -10.51 -13.97 -17.64
C LEU A 169 -10.61 -14.04 -19.18
N PRO A 170 -11.33 -15.05 -19.73
CA PRO A 170 -11.51 -15.20 -21.17
C PRO A 170 -12.21 -13.98 -21.79
N ARG A 171 -11.63 -13.46 -22.88
CA ARG A 171 -12.10 -12.22 -23.55
C ARG A 171 -13.44 -12.36 -24.26
N THR A 172 -13.87 -13.58 -24.59
CA THR A 172 -15.14 -13.82 -25.28
C THR A 172 -15.97 -14.86 -24.53
N PRO A 173 -17.31 -14.78 -24.61
CA PRO A 173 -18.20 -15.80 -24.07
C PRO A 173 -17.86 -17.22 -24.54
N ASN A 174 -17.55 -17.39 -25.83
CA ASN A 174 -17.19 -18.68 -26.40
C ASN A 174 -15.86 -19.23 -25.85
N ALA A 175 -14.86 -18.35 -25.67
CA ALA A 175 -13.58 -18.75 -25.08
C ALA A 175 -13.74 -19.17 -23.62
N LEU A 176 -14.68 -18.58 -22.88
CA LEU A 176 -15.01 -19.00 -21.52
C LEU A 176 -15.61 -20.41 -21.51
N VAL A 177 -16.64 -20.67 -22.33
CA VAL A 177 -17.24 -22.01 -22.45
C VAL A 177 -16.19 -23.05 -22.85
N TRP A 178 -15.35 -22.73 -23.85
CA TRP A 178 -14.27 -23.61 -24.27
C TRP A 178 -13.29 -23.91 -23.12
N ASN A 179 -12.90 -22.89 -22.35
CA ASN A 179 -12.01 -23.08 -21.20
C ASN A 179 -12.64 -24.05 -20.16
N LEU A 180 -13.92 -23.85 -19.82
CA LEU A 180 -14.64 -24.73 -18.90
C LEU A 180 -14.67 -26.19 -19.39
N VAL A 181 -14.94 -26.41 -20.68
CA VAL A 181 -14.93 -27.74 -21.31
C VAL A 181 -13.54 -28.37 -21.27
N VAL A 182 -12.48 -27.61 -21.56
CA VAL A 182 -11.09 -28.08 -21.46
C VAL A 182 -10.75 -28.53 -20.04
N ARG A 183 -11.18 -27.79 -19.01
CA ARG A 183 -10.92 -28.17 -17.60
C ARG A 183 -11.67 -29.44 -17.20
N LEU A 184 -12.93 -29.60 -17.62
CA LEU A 184 -13.69 -30.83 -17.40
C LEU A 184 -13.03 -32.03 -18.09
N SER A 185 -12.57 -31.84 -19.33
CA SER A 185 -11.85 -32.86 -20.10
C SER A 185 -10.51 -33.24 -19.46
N ASP A 186 -9.69 -32.27 -19.04
CA ASP A 186 -8.43 -32.54 -18.33
C ASP A 186 -8.69 -33.35 -17.05
N GLN A 187 -9.68 -32.95 -16.25
CA GLN A 187 -10.06 -33.67 -15.04
C GLN A 187 -10.51 -35.11 -15.34
N ALA A 188 -11.31 -35.32 -16.38
CA ALA A 188 -11.74 -36.65 -16.81
C ALA A 188 -10.55 -37.55 -17.25
N THR A 189 -9.44 -36.96 -17.70
CA THR A 189 -8.19 -37.68 -18.03
C THR A 189 -7.20 -37.80 -16.85
N GLY A 190 -7.65 -37.50 -15.63
CA GLY A 190 -6.85 -37.59 -14.41
C GLY A 190 -6.13 -36.30 -14.00
N GLY A 191 -6.50 -35.14 -14.57
CA GLY A 191 -6.04 -33.83 -14.13
C GLY A 191 -4.53 -33.61 -14.28
N ARG A 192 -3.91 -34.20 -15.31
CA ARG A 192 -2.45 -34.17 -15.49
C ARG A 192 -1.93 -32.74 -15.68
N GLN A 193 -2.71 -31.89 -16.35
CA GLN A 193 -2.30 -30.53 -16.66
C GLN A 193 -2.37 -29.62 -15.41
N ALA A 194 -3.42 -29.77 -14.60
CA ALA A 194 -3.52 -29.12 -13.30
C ALA A 194 -2.40 -29.59 -12.33
N ALA A 195 -2.14 -30.90 -12.27
CA ALA A 195 -1.07 -31.45 -11.44
C ALA A 195 0.32 -30.90 -11.81
N ALA A 196 0.61 -30.73 -13.11
CA ALA A 196 1.88 -30.17 -13.58
C ALA A 196 2.07 -28.69 -13.23
N SER A 197 0.98 -27.94 -13.07
CA SER A 197 1.01 -26.52 -12.69
C SER A 197 0.89 -26.27 -11.19
N GLY A 198 0.74 -27.33 -10.38
CA GLY A 198 0.54 -27.21 -8.93
C GLY A 198 -0.80 -26.58 -8.53
N THR A 199 -1.76 -26.54 -9.46
CA THR A 199 -3.12 -26.00 -9.24
C THR A 199 -4.14 -27.14 -9.23
N SER A 200 -5.35 -26.88 -8.72
CA SER A 200 -6.45 -27.83 -8.84
C SER A 200 -7.36 -27.43 -9.98
N ALA A 201 -7.68 -28.36 -10.89
CA ALA A 201 -8.58 -28.11 -12.02
C ALA A 201 -9.95 -27.58 -11.55
N ALA A 202 -10.39 -28.03 -10.37
CA ALA A 202 -11.61 -27.58 -9.73
C ALA A 202 -11.54 -26.11 -9.29
N ALA A 203 -10.45 -25.66 -8.66
CA ALA A 203 -10.28 -24.25 -8.30
C ALA A 203 -10.18 -23.37 -9.56
N ASP A 204 -9.45 -23.82 -10.58
CA ASP A 204 -9.34 -23.11 -11.86
C ASP A 204 -10.72 -22.96 -12.55
N PHE A 205 -11.54 -24.02 -12.53
CA PHE A 205 -12.91 -23.97 -13.06
C PHE A 205 -13.78 -22.99 -12.26
N CYS A 206 -13.78 -23.12 -10.92
CA CYS A 206 -14.61 -22.28 -10.05
C CYS A 206 -14.16 -20.81 -10.02
N PHE A 207 -12.90 -20.50 -10.36
CA PHE A 207 -12.42 -19.12 -10.51
C PHE A 207 -13.18 -18.32 -11.58
N HIS A 208 -13.75 -18.99 -12.59
CA HIS A 208 -14.55 -18.34 -13.62
C HIS A 208 -15.97 -17.98 -13.16
N PHE A 209 -16.37 -18.37 -11.94
CA PHE A 209 -17.68 -18.12 -11.37
C PHE A 209 -17.61 -17.07 -10.26
N SER A 210 -18.61 -16.18 -10.23
CA SER A 210 -18.89 -15.39 -9.04
C SER A 210 -19.30 -16.32 -7.89
N PRO A 211 -19.14 -15.92 -6.62
CA PRO A 211 -19.57 -16.74 -5.49
C PRO A 211 -21.03 -17.20 -5.60
N GLN A 212 -21.92 -16.30 -6.02
CA GLN A 212 -23.34 -16.60 -6.23
C GLN A 212 -23.58 -17.61 -7.35
N ALA A 213 -22.86 -17.50 -8.47
CA ALA A 213 -22.99 -18.43 -9.59
C ALA A 213 -22.41 -19.81 -9.25
N ALA A 214 -21.32 -19.84 -8.49
CA ALA A 214 -20.71 -21.07 -7.99
C ALA A 214 -21.66 -21.84 -7.06
N ASP A 215 -22.34 -21.14 -6.16
CA ASP A 215 -23.35 -21.73 -5.26
C ASP A 215 -24.57 -22.26 -6.05
N ALA A 216 -25.03 -21.51 -7.05
CA ALA A 216 -26.12 -21.94 -7.93
C ALA A 216 -25.74 -23.20 -8.73
N PHE A 217 -24.50 -23.26 -9.24
CA PHE A 217 -23.96 -24.44 -9.91
C PHE A 217 -23.88 -25.65 -8.96
N ALA A 218 -23.36 -25.45 -7.74
CA ALA A 218 -23.30 -26.51 -6.73
C ALA A 218 -24.67 -27.06 -6.37
N THR A 219 -25.63 -26.17 -6.14
CA THR A 219 -27.02 -26.52 -5.82
C THR A 219 -27.69 -27.29 -6.96
N ALA A 220 -27.54 -26.83 -8.20
CA ALA A 220 -28.11 -27.49 -9.37
C ALA A 220 -27.57 -28.91 -9.57
N ARG A 221 -26.32 -29.15 -9.19
CA ARG A 221 -25.66 -30.46 -9.26
C ARG A 221 -25.78 -31.27 -7.97
N ARG A 222 -26.50 -30.77 -6.96
CA ARG A 222 -26.67 -31.38 -5.63
C ARG A 222 -25.33 -31.68 -4.93
N ALA A 223 -24.34 -30.83 -5.13
CA ALA A 223 -23.06 -30.88 -4.44
C ALA A 223 -23.02 -29.87 -3.28
N VAL A 224 -22.07 -30.06 -2.37
CA VAL A 224 -21.86 -29.15 -1.23
C VAL A 224 -21.23 -27.82 -1.68
N ASP A 225 -20.35 -27.87 -2.67
CA ASP A 225 -19.60 -26.73 -3.18
C ASP A 225 -19.32 -26.85 -4.68
N CYS A 226 -18.79 -25.77 -5.27
CA CYS A 226 -18.45 -25.73 -6.69
C CYS A 226 -17.40 -26.79 -7.09
N PRO A 227 -16.31 -27.02 -6.32
CA PRO A 227 -15.38 -28.09 -6.62
C PRO A 227 -16.01 -29.49 -6.68
N GLY A 228 -16.89 -29.84 -5.73
CA GLY A 228 -17.62 -31.11 -5.76
C GLY A 228 -18.55 -31.23 -6.97
N ALA A 229 -19.23 -30.14 -7.33
CA ALA A 229 -20.09 -30.08 -8.51
C ALA A 229 -19.31 -30.25 -9.82
N PHE A 230 -18.13 -29.62 -9.90
CA PHE A 230 -17.20 -29.76 -11.02
C PHE A 230 -16.73 -31.21 -11.16
N LEU A 231 -16.34 -31.87 -10.08
CA LEU A 231 -15.91 -33.27 -10.10
C LEU A 231 -17.05 -34.20 -10.56
N ALA A 232 -18.27 -33.98 -10.07
CA ALA A 232 -19.44 -34.74 -10.48
C ALA A 232 -19.75 -34.53 -11.97
N LEU A 233 -19.62 -33.30 -12.49
CA LEU A 233 -19.80 -32.99 -13.90
C LEU A 233 -18.69 -33.58 -14.77
N ALA A 234 -17.43 -33.53 -14.32
CA ALA A 234 -16.29 -34.10 -15.05
C ALA A 234 -16.42 -35.62 -15.21
N ALA A 235 -17.03 -36.31 -14.23
CA ALA A 235 -17.27 -37.75 -14.30
C ALA A 235 -18.27 -38.17 -15.39
N GLU A 236 -19.10 -37.24 -15.91
CA GLU A 236 -20.03 -37.49 -17.01
C GLU A 236 -19.36 -37.37 -18.40
N VAL A 237 -18.10 -36.96 -18.47
CA VAL A 237 -17.34 -36.87 -19.72
C VAL A 237 -16.91 -38.28 -20.15
N THR A 238 -17.50 -38.79 -21.24
CA THR A 238 -17.26 -40.14 -21.73
C THR A 238 -16.10 -40.22 -22.72
N ASN A 239 -15.88 -39.17 -23.51
CA ASN A 239 -14.77 -39.07 -24.46
C ASN A 239 -14.13 -37.67 -24.35
N PRO A 240 -13.13 -37.50 -23.46
CA PRO A 240 -12.53 -36.20 -23.18
C PRO A 240 -11.93 -35.52 -24.42
N ARG A 241 -11.37 -36.31 -25.35
CA ARG A 241 -10.78 -35.79 -26.58
C ARG A 241 -11.85 -35.15 -27.46
N ASP A 242 -12.90 -35.90 -27.79
CA ASP A 242 -13.97 -35.40 -28.66
C ASP A 242 -14.80 -34.29 -27.99
N TYR A 243 -14.92 -34.31 -26.65
CA TYR A 243 -15.60 -33.26 -25.88
C TYR A 243 -14.99 -31.88 -26.10
N VAL A 244 -13.67 -31.80 -26.29
CA VAL A 244 -12.99 -30.55 -26.63
C VAL A 244 -12.95 -30.36 -28.15
N THR A 245 -12.44 -31.32 -28.91
CA THR A 245 -12.10 -31.10 -30.32
C THR A 245 -13.30 -30.97 -31.26
N ARG A 246 -14.47 -31.49 -30.87
CA ARG A 246 -15.71 -31.40 -31.67
C ARG A 246 -16.70 -30.37 -31.12
N LEU A 247 -16.35 -29.68 -30.03
CA LEU A 247 -17.21 -28.67 -29.44
C LEU A 247 -17.45 -27.54 -30.44
N SER A 248 -18.70 -27.30 -30.77
CA SER A 248 -19.15 -26.16 -31.57
C SER A 248 -20.24 -25.41 -30.82
N LEU A 249 -19.98 -24.12 -30.59
CA LEU A 249 -20.92 -23.19 -29.99
C LEU A 249 -21.44 -22.26 -31.10
N PRO A 250 -22.71 -22.40 -31.55
CA PRO A 250 -23.23 -21.54 -32.59
C PRO A 250 -23.27 -20.08 -32.10
N GLY A 251 -23.05 -19.12 -33.00
CA GLY A 251 -23.09 -17.69 -32.64
C GLY A 251 -24.43 -17.26 -32.02
N SER A 252 -25.53 -17.95 -32.36
CA SER A 252 -26.86 -17.75 -31.79
C SER A 252 -27.00 -18.21 -30.33
N ALA A 253 -26.06 -19.00 -29.81
CA ALA A 253 -26.05 -19.40 -28.40
C ALA A 253 -25.69 -18.25 -27.46
N VAL A 254 -25.08 -17.17 -27.97
CA VAL A 254 -24.74 -15.99 -27.18
C VAL A 254 -25.76 -14.89 -27.45
N ARG A 255 -26.44 -14.45 -26.39
CA ARG A 255 -27.35 -13.30 -26.45
C ARG A 255 -26.81 -12.18 -25.58
N PHE A 256 -26.54 -11.03 -26.18
CA PHE A 256 -26.12 -9.85 -25.43
C PHE A 256 -27.35 -9.14 -24.85
N GLU A 257 -27.24 -8.72 -23.60
CA GLU A 257 -28.24 -7.85 -22.99
C GLU A 257 -28.08 -6.40 -23.48
N PRO A 258 -29.10 -5.54 -23.31
CA PRO A 258 -29.06 -4.16 -23.78
C PRO A 258 -27.92 -3.30 -23.19
N ASP A 259 -27.33 -3.73 -22.08
CA ASP A 259 -26.22 -3.06 -21.40
C ASP A 259 -24.86 -3.26 -22.10
N ASN A 260 -24.78 -4.15 -23.10
CA ASN A 260 -23.58 -4.56 -23.84
C ASN A 260 -22.42 -5.10 -22.98
N VAL A 261 -22.63 -5.32 -21.68
CA VAL A 261 -21.64 -5.87 -20.76
C VAL A 261 -22.09 -7.21 -20.18
N THR A 262 -23.39 -7.50 -20.22
CA THR A 262 -23.96 -8.77 -19.81
C THR A 262 -24.32 -9.60 -21.05
N SER A 263 -24.03 -10.89 -20.99
CA SER A 263 -24.42 -11.83 -22.05
C SER A 263 -24.90 -13.13 -21.43
N VAL A 264 -25.89 -13.76 -22.06
CA VAL A 264 -26.38 -15.08 -21.69
C VAL A 264 -25.89 -16.06 -22.74
N VAL A 265 -25.22 -17.11 -22.29
CA VAL A 265 -24.74 -18.19 -23.14
C VAL A 265 -25.55 -19.44 -22.88
N ASP A 266 -26.27 -19.89 -23.91
CA ASP A 266 -26.95 -21.17 -23.91
C ASP A 266 -25.94 -22.29 -24.21
N ALA A 267 -25.40 -22.88 -23.14
CA ALA A 267 -24.59 -24.09 -23.22
C ALA A 267 -25.41 -25.34 -22.82
N CYS A 268 -26.72 -25.31 -23.08
CA CYS A 268 -27.60 -26.49 -23.03
C CYS A 268 -27.76 -27.18 -24.38
N HIS A 269 -27.52 -26.44 -25.45
CA HIS A 269 -27.56 -26.96 -26.82
C HIS A 269 -26.15 -26.99 -27.44
N LEU A 270 -25.14 -27.42 -26.66
CA LEU A 270 -23.80 -27.65 -27.20
C LEU A 270 -23.85 -28.76 -28.25
N THR A 271 -23.23 -28.50 -29.39
CA THR A 271 -23.11 -29.46 -30.47
C THR A 271 -21.69 -30.02 -30.52
N PHE A 272 -21.57 -31.33 -30.78
CA PHE A 272 -20.31 -32.06 -30.80
C PHE A 272 -20.05 -32.70 -32.18
N GLY A 273 -20.34 -31.94 -33.23
CA GLY A 273 -20.25 -32.40 -34.61
C GLY A 273 -18.85 -32.27 -35.21
N SER A 274 -18.54 -33.13 -36.17
CA SER A 274 -17.45 -32.89 -37.12
C SER A 274 -18.07 -32.24 -38.36
N ILE A 275 -17.41 -31.22 -38.92
CA ILE A 275 -17.85 -30.61 -40.20
C ILE A 275 -17.84 -31.65 -41.35
N LEU A 276 -17.16 -32.78 -41.15
CA LEU A 276 -16.95 -33.82 -42.15
C LEU A 276 -17.77 -35.10 -41.91
N ASP A 277 -18.55 -35.18 -40.84
CA ASP A 277 -19.24 -36.42 -40.46
C ASP A 277 -20.64 -36.13 -39.90
N ASP A 278 -21.68 -36.40 -40.71
CA ASP A 278 -23.10 -36.21 -40.37
C ASP A 278 -23.67 -37.38 -39.55
N THR A 279 -22.84 -38.35 -39.16
CA THR A 279 -23.31 -39.50 -38.39
C THR A 279 -23.67 -39.07 -36.96
N PRO A 280 -24.90 -39.34 -36.47
CA PRO A 280 -25.30 -38.97 -35.11
C PRO A 280 -24.44 -39.73 -34.08
N THR A 281 -23.46 -39.05 -33.47
CA THR A 281 -22.68 -39.62 -32.37
C THR A 281 -23.29 -39.23 -31.04
N ALA A 282 -23.23 -40.14 -30.07
CA ALA A 282 -23.57 -39.82 -28.69
C ALA A 282 -22.72 -38.63 -28.20
N ALA A 283 -23.30 -37.76 -27.38
CA ALA A 283 -22.58 -36.60 -26.86
C ALA A 283 -21.37 -37.07 -26.02
N PRO A 284 -20.15 -36.59 -26.30
CA PRO A 284 -18.92 -37.02 -25.63
C PRO A 284 -18.79 -36.53 -24.17
N GLY A 285 -19.74 -35.73 -23.69
CA GLY A 285 -19.82 -35.25 -22.31
C GLY A 285 -21.09 -34.45 -22.04
N PRO A 286 -21.23 -33.89 -20.83
CA PRO A 286 -22.45 -33.23 -20.39
C PRO A 286 -22.62 -31.85 -21.03
N GLN A 287 -23.86 -31.38 -21.04
CA GLN A 287 -24.18 -29.97 -21.28
C GLN A 287 -23.79 -29.15 -20.06
N LEU A 288 -23.40 -27.89 -20.24
CA LEU A 288 -22.93 -27.07 -19.12
C LEU A 288 -24.08 -26.36 -18.40
N GLY A 289 -25.13 -25.95 -19.10
CA GLY A 289 -26.17 -25.07 -18.54
C GLY A 289 -26.31 -23.76 -19.31
N GLU A 290 -27.21 -22.91 -18.86
CA GLU A 290 -27.26 -21.51 -19.28
C GLU A 290 -26.35 -20.68 -18.35
N LEU A 291 -25.41 -19.95 -18.92
CA LEU A 291 -24.44 -19.14 -18.20
C LEU A 291 -24.71 -17.67 -18.43
N THR A 292 -24.99 -16.92 -17.37
CA THR A 292 -25.04 -15.44 -17.42
C THR A 292 -23.64 -14.91 -17.14
N LEU A 293 -23.04 -14.25 -18.12
CA LEU A 293 -21.70 -13.70 -18.08
C LEU A 293 -21.75 -12.18 -17.97
N ARG A 294 -20.83 -11.59 -17.21
CA ARG A 294 -20.63 -10.13 -17.18
C ARG A 294 -19.18 -9.79 -17.45
N GLN A 295 -18.96 -8.89 -18.40
CA GLN A 295 -17.66 -8.35 -18.72
C GLN A 295 -17.11 -7.54 -17.54
N GLN A 296 -15.88 -7.83 -17.13
CA GLN A 296 -15.20 -7.13 -16.04
C GLN A 296 -14.27 -6.06 -16.61
N LEU A 297 -14.52 -4.79 -16.29
CA LEU A 297 -13.66 -3.65 -16.67
C LEU A 297 -13.33 -3.58 -18.18
N GLY A 298 -14.27 -3.98 -19.05
CA GLY A 298 -14.04 -4.03 -20.51
C GLY A 298 -13.07 -5.11 -20.97
N GLN A 299 -12.69 -6.05 -20.10
CA GLN A 299 -11.76 -7.15 -20.38
C GLN A 299 -12.52 -8.48 -20.45
N GLY A 300 -12.11 -9.48 -19.67
CA GLY A 300 -12.67 -10.83 -19.70
C GLY A 300 -14.05 -10.95 -19.06
N HIS A 301 -14.65 -12.12 -19.24
CA HIS A 301 -16.00 -12.45 -18.79
C HIS A 301 -15.96 -13.31 -17.53
N LEU A 302 -16.80 -12.97 -16.56
CA LEU A 302 -17.04 -13.75 -15.35
C LEU A 302 -18.47 -14.31 -15.38
N VAL A 303 -18.67 -15.57 -15.02
CA VAL A 303 -20.00 -16.15 -14.85
C VAL A 303 -20.63 -15.57 -13.59
N ILE A 304 -21.68 -14.75 -13.74
CA ILE A 304 -22.41 -14.15 -12.61
C ILE A 304 -23.73 -14.86 -12.30
N GLY A 305 -24.20 -15.73 -13.19
CA GLY A 305 -25.40 -16.54 -13.00
C GLY A 305 -25.29 -17.89 -13.69
N TYR A 306 -25.96 -18.90 -13.13
CA TYR A 306 -25.98 -20.27 -13.63
C TYR A 306 -27.39 -20.85 -13.57
N ARG A 307 -27.82 -21.55 -14.63
CA ARG A 307 -29.04 -22.37 -14.63
C ARG A 307 -28.76 -23.74 -15.27
N PRO A 308 -29.25 -24.84 -14.70
CA PRO A 308 -29.13 -26.16 -15.33
C PRO A 308 -30.02 -26.24 -16.58
N CYS A 309 -29.67 -27.16 -17.48
CA CYS A 309 -30.52 -27.51 -18.62
C CYS A 309 -31.77 -28.25 -18.15
N THR A 310 -32.90 -27.90 -18.75
CA THR A 310 -34.22 -28.50 -18.48
C THR A 310 -34.62 -29.49 -19.55
#